data_AF-A0A0B2VCI3-F1
#
_entry.id   AF-A0A0B2VCI3-F1
#
_cell.length_a   1.000
_cell.length_b   1.000
_cell.length_c   1.000
_cell.angle_alpha   90.00
_cell.angle_beta   90.00
_cell.angle_gamma   90.00
#
_symmetry.space_group_name_H-M   'P 1'
#
loop_
_entity.id
_entity.type
_entity.pdbx_description
1 polymer ?
#
loop_
_entity_poly.entity_id
_entity_poly.type
_entity_poly.pdbx_seq_one_letter_code
_entity_poly.pdbx_strand_id
1 'polypeptide(L)'
;MDAEPERFLRLRANCKVLHVGLLETFKGTKFEVNGSEFSPIQHVYYRDDDREVMEKKLNELVDQMFEKSIVLTRARYLDKEEVFPIRPSIRVMAQSELTENEMEHFLKTICEVLQAME
;
A
#
# COMPACT_ATOMS: atom_id res chain seq x y z
N MET A 1 -23.76 -19.81 2.90
CA MET A 1 -22.50 -19.14 3.28
C MET A 1 -21.45 -20.21 3.19
N ASP A 2 -20.96 -20.46 1.97
CA ASP A 2 -19.98 -21.50 1.70
C ASP A 2 -18.65 -21.04 2.30
N ALA A 3 -18.40 -21.49 3.53
CA ALA A 3 -17.13 -21.28 4.19
C ALA A 3 -16.10 -22.13 3.44
N GLU A 4 -15.31 -21.51 2.58
CA GLU A 4 -14.08 -22.09 2.04
C GLU A 4 -12.95 -21.72 3.02
N PRO A 5 -12.71 -22.50 4.09
CA PRO A 5 -11.76 -22.14 5.14
C PRO A 5 -10.34 -21.95 4.60
N GLU A 6 -10.00 -22.66 3.53
CA GLU A 6 -8.71 -22.53 2.84
C GLU A 6 -8.51 -21.12 2.26
N ARG A 7 -9.58 -20.46 1.79
CA ARG A 7 -9.53 -19.09 1.29
C ARG A 7 -9.09 -18.11 2.37
N PHE A 8 -9.57 -18.31 3.60
CA PHE A 8 -9.18 -17.48 4.74
C PHE A 8 -7.71 -17.73 5.14
N LEU A 9 -7.25 -18.98 5.09
CA LEU A 9 -5.85 -19.32 5.35
C LEU A 9 -4.92 -18.69 4.30
N ARG A 10 -5.28 -18.76 3.01
CA ARG A 10 -4.55 -18.10 1.92
C ARG A 10 -4.52 -16.59 2.10
N LEU A 11 -5.68 -15.96 2.35
CA LEU A 11 -5.76 -14.53 2.60
C LEU A 11 -4.85 -14.11 3.76
N ARG A 12 -4.89 -14.84 4.88
CA ARG A 12 -4.07 -14.55 6.06
C ARG A 12 -2.57 -14.65 5.76
N ALA A 13 -2.16 -15.67 5.00
CA ALA A 13 -0.77 -15.79 4.55
C ALA A 13 -0.37 -14.60 3.66
N ASN A 14 -1.22 -14.24 2.70
CA ASN A 14 -1.00 -13.11 1.80
C ASN A 14 -0.91 -11.77 2.55
N CYS A 15 -1.79 -11.53 3.54
CA CYS A 15 -1.72 -10.34 4.40
C CYS A 15 -0.36 -10.22 5.08
N LYS A 16 0.17 -11.33 5.60
CA LYS A 16 1.45 -11.36 6.29
C LYS A 16 2.62 -11.09 5.36
N VAL A 17 2.67 -11.77 4.21
CA VAL A 17 3.71 -11.57 3.19
C VAL A 17 3.70 -10.12 2.72
N LEU A 18 2.52 -9.58 2.38
CA LEU A 18 2.36 -8.20 1.95
C LEU A 18 2.80 -7.21 3.02
N HIS A 19 2.33 -7.36 4.26
CA HIS A 19 2.64 -6.43 5.35
C HIS A 19 4.15 -6.40 5.65
N VAL A 20 4.79 -7.57 5.80
CA VAL A 20 6.23 -7.66 6.05
C VAL A 20 7.04 -7.14 4.86
N GLY A 21 6.62 -7.49 3.65
CA GLY A 21 7.24 -7.02 2.41
C GLY A 21 7.21 -5.50 2.30
N LEU A 22 6.06 -4.87 2.52
CA LEU A 22 5.93 -3.41 2.49
C LEU A 22 6.81 -2.74 3.57
N LEU A 23 6.86 -3.29 4.79
CA LEU A 23 7.71 -2.75 5.85
C LEU A 23 9.20 -2.76 5.47
N GLU A 24 9.68 -3.85 4.87
CA GLU A 24 11.08 -3.93 4.43
C GLU A 24 11.35 -3.07 3.18
N THR A 25 10.41 -3.02 2.22
CA THR A 25 10.51 -2.17 1.02
C THR A 25 10.61 -0.68 1.37
N PHE A 26 9.82 -0.20 2.34
CA PHE A 26 9.83 1.21 2.71
C PHE A 26 10.87 1.56 3.78
N LYS A 27 11.62 0.59 4.28
CA LYS A 27 12.64 0.79 5.31
C LYS A 27 13.70 1.78 4.83
N GLY A 28 13.96 2.80 5.64
CA GLY A 28 14.91 3.87 5.29
C GLY A 28 14.33 4.97 4.40
N THR A 29 13.11 4.80 3.87
CA THR A 29 12.41 5.84 3.11
C THR A 29 11.53 6.72 4.01
N LYS A 30 10.90 7.74 3.43
CA LYS A 30 9.86 8.53 4.11
C LYS A 30 8.46 7.89 4.03
N PHE A 31 8.30 6.76 3.34
CA PHE A 31 7.02 6.07 3.28
C PHE A 31 6.81 5.21 4.53
N GLU A 32 5.57 5.20 5.03
CA GLU A 32 5.19 4.50 6.27
C GLU A 32 4.00 3.59 6.00
N VAL A 33 4.02 2.38 6.58
CA VAL A 33 2.90 1.45 6.51
C VAL A 33 2.13 1.49 7.83
N ASN A 34 0.81 1.62 7.75
CA ASN A 34 -0.09 1.42 8.89
C ASN A 34 -1.06 0.28 8.57
N GLY A 35 -1.09 -0.70 9.46
CA GLY A 35 -1.93 -1.88 9.36
C GLY A 35 -1.38 -2.98 10.25
N SER A 36 -2.01 -4.15 10.19
CA SER A 36 -1.59 -5.36 10.90
C SER A 36 -1.28 -6.44 9.89
N GLU A 37 -0.38 -7.39 10.24
CA GLU A 37 -0.13 -8.60 9.43
C GLU A 37 -1.40 -9.46 9.19
N PHE A 38 -2.46 -9.23 9.96
CA PHE A 38 -3.76 -9.91 9.80
C PHE A 38 -4.78 -9.07 9.04
N SER A 39 -4.49 -7.80 8.76
CA SER A 39 -5.38 -6.93 8.01
C SER A 39 -5.16 -7.12 6.50
N PRO A 40 -6.22 -7.38 5.72
CA PRO A 40 -6.10 -7.38 4.26
C PRO A 40 -5.84 -5.99 3.70
N ILE A 41 -6.16 -4.93 4.45
CA ILE A 41 -5.94 -3.54 4.02
C ILE A 41 -4.73 -2.98 4.76
N GLN A 42 -3.77 -2.46 3.99
CA GLN A 42 -2.62 -1.72 4.46
C GLN A 42 -2.70 -0.29 3.94
N HIS A 43 -2.46 0.68 4.80
CA HIS A 43 -2.36 2.08 4.42
C HIS A 43 -0.88 2.45 4.27
N VAL A 44 -0.53 3.04 3.13
CA VAL A 44 0.79 3.63 2.90
C VAL A 44 0.68 5.15 2.96
N TYR A 45 1.49 5.75 3.82
CA TYR A 45 1.59 7.20 4.00
C TYR A 45 2.95 7.70 3.55
N TYR A 46 3.05 9.00 3.31
CA TYR A 46 4.32 9.70 3.17
C TYR A 46 4.52 10.61 4.38
N ARG A 47 5.69 10.54 5.02
CA ARG A 47 6.03 11.35 6.20
C ARG A 47 6.56 12.71 5.77
N ASP A 48 5.70 13.70 5.93
CA ASP A 48 6.01 15.11 5.78
C ASP A 48 5.06 15.93 6.67
N ASP A 49 5.35 17.21 6.85
CA ASP A 49 4.48 18.14 7.60
C ASP A 49 3.51 18.87 6.64
N ASP A 50 3.86 18.96 5.36
CA ASP A 50 3.03 19.59 4.34
C ASP A 50 2.13 18.57 3.62
N ARG A 51 0.81 18.76 3.74
CA ARG A 51 -0.20 17.90 3.09
C ARG A 51 -0.07 17.89 1.57
N GLU A 52 0.27 19.01 0.94
CA GLU A 52 0.42 19.10 -0.52
C GLU A 52 1.63 18.28 -0.99
N VAL A 53 2.72 18.31 -0.23
CA VAL A 53 3.91 17.46 -0.47
C VAL A 53 3.55 15.98 -0.30
N MET A 54 2.82 15.62 0.76
CA MET A 54 2.34 14.24 0.98
C MET A 54 1.47 13.76 -0.19
N GLU A 55 0.49 14.57 -0.61
CA GLU A 55 -0.39 14.28 -1.74
C GLU A 55 0.40 14.06 -3.02
N LYS A 56 1.32 14.99 -3.33
CA LYS A 56 2.16 14.93 -4.53
C LYS A 56 3.01 13.66 -4.56
N LYS A 57 3.69 13.33 -3.45
CA LYS A 57 4.56 12.14 -3.36
C LYS A 57 3.79 10.84 -3.45
N LEU A 58 2.59 10.79 -2.88
CA LEU A 58 1.74 9.61 -2.99
C LEU A 58 1.11 9.48 -4.39
N ASN A 59 0.77 10.58 -5.07
CA ASN A 59 0.32 10.54 -6.47
C ASN A 59 1.47 10.09 -7.39
N GLU A 60 2.67 10.62 -7.20
CA GLU A 60 3.87 10.23 -7.96
C GLU A 60 4.15 8.72 -7.86
N LEU A 61 4.05 8.15 -6.65
CA LEU A 61 4.18 6.70 -6.46
C LEU A 61 3.09 5.92 -7.21
N VAL A 62 1.83 6.38 -7.16
CA VAL A 62 0.72 5.74 -7.88
C VAL A 62 0.93 5.80 -9.39
N ASP A 63 1.33 6.95 -9.91
CA ASP A 63 1.54 7.17 -11.34
C ASP A 63 2.68 6.30 -11.87
N GLN A 64 3.81 6.23 -11.16
CA GLN A 64 4.94 5.38 -11.55
C GLN A 64 4.61 3.89 -11.47
N MET A 65 3.85 3.46 -10.46
CA MET A 65 3.37 2.07 -10.40
C MET A 65 2.42 1.76 -11.55
N PHE A 66 1.57 2.72 -11.93
CA PHE A 66 0.67 2.58 -13.07
C PHE A 66 1.43 2.44 -14.39
N GLU A 67 2.52 3.18 -14.60
CA GLU A 67 3.43 3.00 -15.75
C GLU A 67 4.05 1.60 -15.80
N LYS A 68 4.22 0.95 -14.66
CA LYS A 68 4.66 -0.45 -14.52
C LYS A 68 3.52 -1.46 -14.58
N SER A 69 2.33 -1.05 -15.03
CA SER A 69 1.12 -1.88 -15.15
C SER A 69 0.56 -2.39 -13.82
N ILE A 70 0.85 -1.71 -12.70
CA ILE A 70 0.30 -2.02 -11.39
C ILE A 70 -0.59 -0.86 -10.93
N VAL A 71 -1.87 -1.15 -10.69
CA VAL A 71 -2.82 -0.13 -10.26
C VAL A 71 -2.80 -0.01 -8.73
N LEU A 72 -2.45 1.17 -8.24
CA LEU A 72 -2.60 1.57 -6.84
C LEU A 72 -3.70 2.62 -6.68
N THR A 73 -4.39 2.61 -5.54
CA THR A 73 -5.51 3.54 -5.30
C THR A 73 -5.24 4.48 -4.14
N ARG A 74 -5.49 5.76 -4.37
CA ARG A 74 -5.44 6.81 -3.34
C ARG A 74 -6.69 6.72 -2.47
N ALA A 75 -6.52 6.87 -1.16
CA ALA A 75 -7.63 7.16 -0.26
C ALA A 75 -8.01 8.64 -0.40
N ARG A 76 -9.26 8.92 -0.76
CA ARG A 76 -9.81 10.29 -0.83
C ARG A 76 -10.76 10.52 0.35
N TYR A 77 -10.59 11.64 1.03
CA TYR A 77 -11.40 12.07 2.17
C TYR A 77 -12.01 13.44 1.89
N LEU A 78 -13.01 13.84 2.68
CA LEU A 78 -13.66 15.15 2.56
C LEU A 78 -12.88 16.20 3.35
N ASP A 79 -11.65 16.46 2.90
CA ASP A 79 -10.64 17.27 3.59
C ASP A 79 -11.11 18.67 4.02
N LYS A 80 -12.09 19.24 3.32
CA LYS A 80 -12.63 20.59 3.55
C LYS A 80 -13.82 20.61 4.52
N GLU A 81 -14.40 19.46 4.80
CA GLU A 81 -15.64 19.31 5.59
C GLU A 81 -15.39 18.58 6.91
N GLU A 82 -14.27 17.86 7.03
CA GLU A 82 -13.88 17.19 8.26
C GLU A 82 -13.27 18.16 9.28
N VAL A 83 -13.77 18.09 10.52
CA VAL A 83 -13.20 18.82 11.66
C VAL A 83 -11.77 18.37 11.96
N PHE A 84 -11.45 17.10 11.69
CA PHE A 84 -10.14 16.50 11.87
C PHE A 84 -9.69 15.84 10.56
N PRO A 85 -8.94 16.56 9.71
CA PRO A 85 -8.54 16.06 8.40
C PRO A 85 -7.72 14.78 8.52
N ILE A 86 -8.16 13.72 7.83
CA ILE A 86 -7.43 12.44 7.81
C ILE A 86 -6.15 12.59 6.97
N ARG A 87 -5.07 11.95 7.41
CA ARG A 87 -3.78 11.93 6.69
C ARG A 87 -3.95 11.21 5.34
N PRO A 88 -3.43 11.78 4.23
CA PRO A 88 -3.56 11.16 2.92
C PRO A 88 -2.79 9.84 2.84
N SER A 89 -3.37 8.82 2.20
CA SER A 89 -2.75 7.48 2.08
C SER A 89 -3.07 6.79 0.75
N ILE A 90 -2.30 5.76 0.42
CA ILE A 90 -2.62 4.77 -0.60
C ILE A 90 -3.16 3.53 0.11
N ARG A 91 -4.20 2.90 -0.44
CA ARG A 91 -4.72 1.62 0.06
C ARG A 91 -4.14 0.48 -0.76
N VAL A 92 -3.41 -0.40 -0.09
CA VAL A 92 -2.90 -1.65 -0.67
C VAL A 92 -3.68 -2.80 -0.04
N MET A 93 -4.24 -3.67 -0.88
CA MET A 93 -5.13 -4.73 -0.43
C MET A 93 -4.58 -6.10 -0.81
N ALA A 94 -4.50 -7.00 0.17
CA ALA A 94 -4.29 -8.42 -0.08
C ALA A 94 -5.63 -9.09 -0.41
N GLN A 95 -5.59 -10.02 -1.37
CA GLN A 95 -6.71 -10.88 -1.72
C GLN A 95 -6.27 -12.34 -1.65
N SER A 96 -7.21 -13.26 -1.46
CA SER A 96 -6.94 -14.70 -1.38
C SER A 96 -6.47 -15.32 -2.70
N GLU A 97 -6.73 -14.64 -3.80
CA GLU A 97 -6.46 -15.06 -5.17
C GLU A 97 -5.10 -14.53 -5.67
N LEU A 98 -4.48 -13.58 -4.95
CA LEU A 98 -3.12 -13.13 -5.26
C LEU A 98 -2.13 -14.27 -5.05
N THR A 99 -1.31 -14.49 -6.07
CA THR A 99 -0.20 -15.44 -6.04
C THR A 99 1.03 -14.82 -5.38
N GLU A 100 1.93 -15.68 -4.90
CA GLU A 100 3.21 -15.26 -4.34
C GLU A 100 4.04 -14.47 -5.36
N ASN A 101 4.10 -14.96 -6.61
CA ASN A 101 4.81 -14.28 -7.70
C ASN A 101 4.27 -12.87 -7.97
N GLU A 102 2.95 -12.66 -7.92
CA GLU A 102 2.36 -11.33 -8.10
C GLU A 102 2.73 -10.40 -6.94
N MET A 103 2.73 -10.89 -5.70
CA MET A 103 3.15 -10.12 -4.53
C MET A 103 4.64 -9.79 -4.57
N GLU A 104 5.50 -10.73 -4.95
CA GLU A 104 6.93 -10.51 -5.11
C GLU A 104 7.21 -9.49 -6.23
N HIS A 105 6.55 -9.65 -7.38
CA HIS A 105 6.65 -8.70 -8.48
C HIS A 105 6.24 -7.30 -8.03
N PHE A 106 5.10 -7.19 -7.34
CA PHE A 106 4.61 -5.94 -6.77
C PHE A 106 5.63 -5.28 -5.84
N LEU A 107 6.15 -6.01 -4.85
CA LEU A 107 7.12 -5.49 -3.88
C LEU A 107 8.42 -5.05 -4.56
N LYS A 108 8.91 -5.86 -5.51
CA LYS A 108 10.11 -5.53 -6.29
C LYS A 108 9.91 -4.27 -7.12
N THR A 109 8.77 -4.13 -7.80
CA THR A 109 8.46 -2.95 -8.59
C THR A 109 8.34 -1.69 -7.73
N ILE A 110 7.77 -1.78 -6.52
CA ILE A 110 7.81 -0.65 -5.58
C ILE A 110 9.26 -0.29 -5.24
N CYS A 111 10.12 -1.26 -4.90
CA CYS A 111 11.53 -0.97 -4.61
C CYS A 111 12.22 -0.24 -5.78
N GLU A 112 12.02 -0.70 -7.01
CA GLU A 112 12.58 -0.06 -8.22
C GLU A 112 12.06 1.36 -8.42
N VAL A 113 10.76 1.58 -8.21
CA VAL A 113 10.13 2.91 -8.30
C VAL A 113 10.66 3.86 -7.22
N LEU A 114 10.79 3.39 -5.97
CA LEU A 114 11.32 4.20 -4.88
C LEU A 114 12.76 4.65 -5.14
N GLN A 115 13.60 3.78 -5.70
CA GLN A 115 14.97 4.12 -6.08
C GLN A 115 15.04 5.14 -7.23
N ALA A 116 14.03 5.20 -8.10
CA ALA A 116 13.93 6.18 -9.17
C ALA A 116 13.34 7.53 -8.70
N MET A 117 12.67 7.56 -7.55
CA MET A 117 12.07 8.75 -6.94
C MET A 117 13.05 9.55 -6.06
N GLU A 118 14.21 8.98 -5.71
CA GLU A 118 15.33 9.64 -5.01
C GLU A 118 16.15 10.52 -5.95
#